data_AF-K9RJ34-F1
#
_entry.id   AF-K9RJ34-F1
#
_cell.length_a   1.000
_cell.length_b   1.000
_cell.length_c   1.000
_cell.angle_alpha   90.00
_cell.angle_beta   90.00
_cell.angle_gamma   90.00
#
_symmetry.space_group_name_H-M   'P 1'
#
loop_
_entity.id
_entity.type
_entity.pdbx_description
1 polymer ?
#
loop_
_entity_poly.entity_id
_entity_poly.type
_entity_poly.pdbx_seq_one_letter_code
_entity_poly.pdbx_strand_id
1 'polypeptide(L)' 'MNEKPQQNNKSNQNLCHICGSQEFISGRSVGNQNDWLYFRSEGGFWGDGEKLSARKCSQCKNVQLFTDVD' A
#
# COMPACT_ATOMS: atom_id res chain seq x y z
N MET A 1 22.09 24.60 -18.12
CA MET A 1 21.81 23.15 -18.13
C MET A 1 22.21 22.58 -16.79
N ASN A 2 21.26 22.12 -16.00
CA ASN A 2 21.44 21.20 -14.86
C ASN A 2 20.04 20.77 -14.41
N GLU A 3 19.37 19.99 -15.25
CA GLU A 3 18.16 19.29 -14.86
C GLU A 3 18.58 18.16 -13.91
N LYS A 4 18.37 18.36 -12.61
CA LYS A 4 18.40 17.24 -11.66
C LYS A 4 17.34 16.24 -12.13
N PRO A 5 17.63 14.93 -12.25
CA PRO A 5 16.59 13.97 -12.54
C PRO A 5 15.58 14.05 -11.41
N GLN A 6 14.38 14.56 -11.71
CA GLN A 6 13.22 14.37 -10.87
C GLN A 6 12.99 12.86 -10.82
N GLN A 7 13.50 12.22 -9.76
CA GLN A 7 13.06 10.90 -9.37
C GLN A 7 11.56 11.03 -9.13
N ASN A 8 10.78 10.73 -10.17
CA ASN A 8 9.38 10.42 -10.04
C ASN A 8 9.31 9.18 -9.14
N ASN A 9 9.26 9.42 -7.83
CA ASN A 9 8.78 8.47 -6.84
C ASN A 9 7.26 8.28 -7.06
N LYS A 10 6.84 8.01 -8.31
CA LYS A 10 5.59 7.28 -8.55
C LYS A 10 5.90 5.92 -8.01
N SER A 11 5.50 5.73 -6.76
CA SER A 11 5.70 4.51 -6.01
C SER A 11 5.40 3.32 -6.92
N ASN A 12 6.21 2.27 -6.83
CA ASN A 12 5.88 0.98 -7.44
C ASN A 12 4.62 0.35 -6.81
N GLN A 13 3.71 1.14 -6.20
CA GLN A 13 2.51 0.70 -5.51
C GLN A 13 1.55 -0.04 -6.44
N ASN A 14 1.67 0.09 -7.76
CA ASN A 14 0.84 -0.67 -8.70
C ASN A 14 1.49 -1.95 -9.25
N LEU A 15 2.71 -2.29 -8.82
CA LEU A 15 3.41 -3.51 -9.24
C LEU A 15 3.51 -4.52 -8.09
N CYS A 16 3.48 -5.79 -8.44
CA CYS A 16 3.81 -6.85 -7.49
C CYS A 16 5.31 -6.80 -7.20
N HIS A 17 5.71 -6.53 -5.96
CA HIS A 17 7.14 -6.41 -5.60
C HIS A 17 7.93 -7.73 -5.77
N ILE A 18 7.26 -8.87 -5.96
CA ILE A 18 7.89 -10.17 -6.19
C ILE A 18 8.12 -10.46 -7.67
N CYS A 19 7.15 -10.15 -8.54
CA CYS A 19 7.20 -10.58 -9.95
C CYS A 19 6.94 -9.46 -10.98
N GLY A 20 6.74 -8.22 -10.54
CA GLY A 20 6.48 -7.07 -11.41
C GLY A 20 5.09 -7.03 -12.06
N SER A 21 4.23 -8.01 -11.82
CA SER A 21 2.88 -8.05 -12.39
C SER A 21 1.99 -6.90 -11.89
N GLN A 22 1.08 -6.43 -12.74
CA GLN A 22 0.01 -5.48 -12.39
C GLN A 22 -1.35 -6.18 -12.18
N GLU A 23 -1.41 -7.50 -12.34
CA GLU A 23 -2.67 -8.24 -12.24
C GLU A 23 -2.92 -8.66 -10.79
N PHE A 24 -4.00 -8.12 -10.22
CA PHE A 24 -4.39 -8.38 -8.85
C PHE A 24 -5.86 -8.75 -8.72
N ILE A 25 -6.15 -9.59 -7.73
CA ILE A 25 -7.48 -9.84 -7.21
C ILE A 25 -7.59 -9.07 -5.90
N SER A 26 -8.53 -8.13 -5.83
CA SER A 26 -8.82 -7.40 -4.59
C SER A 26 -9.43 -8.33 -3.55
N GLY A 27 -9.01 -8.18 -2.30
CA GLY A 27 -9.52 -8.92 -1.17
C GLY A 27 -9.78 -8.00 0.02
N ARG A 28 -10.37 -8.56 1.07
CA ARG A 28 -10.44 -7.91 2.38
C ARG A 28 -9.46 -8.61 3.31
N SER A 29 -8.83 -7.86 4.22
CA SER A 29 -8.19 -8.48 5.38
C SER A 29 -9.27 -9.21 6.20
N VAL A 30 -8.93 -10.41 6.69
CA VAL A 30 -9.86 -11.21 7.49
C VAL A 30 -9.76 -10.73 8.93
N GLY A 31 -10.77 -10.00 9.40
CA GLY A 31 -10.71 -9.36 10.72
C GLY A 31 -11.96 -8.66 11.22
N ASN A 32 -13.13 -8.78 10.57
CA ASN A 32 -14.45 -8.28 11.03
C ASN A 32 -14.60 -6.83 11.55
N GLN A 33 -13.54 -6.05 11.57
CA GLN A 33 -13.54 -4.65 11.95
C GLN A 33 -12.79 -3.91 10.85
N ASN A 34 -13.18 -2.68 10.58
CA ASN A 34 -12.47 -1.86 9.61
C ASN A 34 -11.04 -1.73 10.11
N ASP A 35 -10.10 -2.49 9.52
CA ASP A 35 -8.71 -2.58 9.99
C ASP A 35 -8.01 -1.26 9.67
N TRP A 36 -8.25 -0.25 10.51
CA TRP A 36 -7.56 1.03 10.47
C TRP A 36 -6.18 0.85 11.09
N LEU A 37 -5.13 1.16 10.32
CA LEU A 37 -3.78 1.28 10.83
C LEU A 37 -3.57 2.73 11.28
N TYR A 38 -3.24 2.91 12.55
CA TYR A 38 -2.99 4.23 13.11
C TYR A 38 -1.50 4.43 13.34
N PHE A 39 -0.99 5.56 12.85
CA PHE A 39 0.36 6.01 13.16
C PHE A 39 0.31 6.82 14.46
N ARG A 40 1.10 6.40 15.45
CA ARG A 40 1.37 7.25 16.62
C ARG A 40 2.40 8.29 16.22
N SER A 41 2.08 9.57 16.39
CA SER A 41 3.11 10.60 16.38
C SER A 41 3.98 10.45 17.64
N GLU A 42 5.28 10.79 17.55
CA GLU A 42 6.09 10.97 18.76
C GLU A 42 5.55 12.17 19.54
N GLY A 43 4.70 11.91 20.54
CA GLY A 43 4.25 12.93 21.49
C GLY A 43 2.75 13.06 21.72
N GLY A 44 1.87 12.44 20.94
CA GLY A 44 0.45 12.42 21.32
C GLY A 44 -0.59 12.13 20.23
N PHE A 45 -1.67 11.49 20.68
CA PHE A 45 -2.92 11.14 20.00
C PHE A 45 -2.80 10.18 18.81
N TRP A 46 -3.89 9.44 18.57
CA TRP A 46 -4.05 8.61 17.38
C TRP A 46 -4.14 9.56 16.17
N GLY A 47 -3.28 9.38 15.16
CA GLY A 47 -3.42 10.11 13.89
C GLY A 47 -4.70 9.71 13.15
N ASP A 48 -4.95 10.32 11.97
CA ASP A 48 -6.17 10.10 11.18
C ASP A 48 -6.43 8.61 10.84
N GLY A 49 -5.36 7.82 10.84
CA GLY A 49 -5.39 6.41 10.52
C GLY A 49 -5.57 6.19 9.02
N GLU A 50 -5.25 4.99 8.56
CA GLU A 50 -5.44 4.60 7.17
C GLU A 50 -6.14 3.25 7.09
N LYS A 51 -7.08 3.12 6.15
CA LYS A 51 -7.82 1.88 5.97
C LYS A 51 -6.94 0.84 5.29
N LEU A 52 -6.72 -0.28 5.97
CA LEU A 52 -5.95 -1.39 5.43
C LEU A 52 -6.78 -2.20 4.42
N SER A 53 -6.19 -2.39 3.25
CA SER A 53 -6.72 -3.18 2.15
C SER A 53 -5.75 -4.33 1.84
N ALA A 54 -6.28 -5.37 1.20
CA ALA A 54 -5.49 -6.53 0.78
C ALA A 54 -5.70 -6.81 -0.70
N ARG A 55 -4.65 -7.25 -1.39
CA ARG A 55 -4.74 -7.75 -2.76
C ARG A 55 -3.82 -8.95 -2.97
N LYS A 56 -4.19 -9.82 -3.90
CA LYS A 56 -3.40 -11.00 -4.27
C LYS A 56 -2.97 -10.92 -5.71
N CYS A 57 -1.68 -11.06 -5.97
CA CYS A 57 -1.16 -11.11 -7.34
C CYS A 57 -1.68 -12.34 -8.07
N SER A 58 -2.27 -12.16 -9.24
CA SER A 58 -2.81 -13.26 -10.04
C SER A 58 -1.72 -14.20 -10.57
N GLN A 59 -0.51 -13.69 -10.80
CA GLN A 59 0.61 -14.47 -11.34
C GLN A 59 1.34 -15.27 -10.27
N CYS A 60 2.04 -14.62 -9.34
CA CYS A 60 2.85 -15.31 -8.33
C CYS A 60 2.12 -15.63 -7.01
N LYS A 61 0.83 -15.27 -6.91
CA LYS A 61 -0.02 -15.51 -5.73
C LYS A 61 0.42 -14.81 -4.44
N ASN A 62 1.41 -13.92 -4.51
CA ASN A 62 1.82 -13.07 -3.39
C ASN A 62 0.64 -12.22 -2.89
N VAL A 63 0.48 -12.13 -1.57
CA VAL A 63 -0.53 -11.31 -0.90
C VAL A 63 0.14 -10.04 -0.39
N GLN A 64 -0.48 -8.89 -0.68
CA GLN A 64 0.03 -7.58 -0.30
C GLN A 64 -1.03 -6.85 0.52
N LEU A 65 -0.60 -6.28 1.64
CA LEU A 65 -1.36 -5.33 2.42
C LEU A 65 -0.93 -3.92 2.01
N PHE A 66 -1.89 -3.03 1.85
CA PHE A 66 -1.64 -1.65 1.44
C PHE A 66 -2.74 -0.75 1.98
N THR A 67 -2.44 0.53 2.06
CA THR A 67 -3.40 1.59 2.34
C THR A 67 -3.59 2.41 1.07
N ASP A 68 -4.80 2.93 0.87
CA ASP A 68 -5.05 3.83 -0.26
C ASP A 68 -4.32 5.15 0.03
N VAL A 69 -3.55 5.62 -0.96
CA VAL A 69 -2.90 6.94 -0.90
C VAL A 69 -3.77 7.89 -1.69
N ASP A 70 -4.42 8.84 -1.02
CA ASP A 70 -5.13 9.95 -1.67
C ASP A 70 -4.17 10.86 -2.47
#